data_AF-D3V620-F1
#
_entry.id   AF-D3V620-F1
#
_cell.length_a   1.000
_cell.length_b   1.000
_cell.length_c   1.000
_cell.angle_alpha   90.00
_cell.angle_beta   90.00
_cell.angle_gamma   90.00
#
_symmetry.space_group_name_H-M   'P 1'
#
loop_
_entity.id
_entity.type
_entity.pdbx_description
1 polymer ?
#
loop_
_entity_poly.entity_id
_entity_poly.type
_entity_poly.pdbx_seq_one_letter_code
_entity_poly.pdbx_strand_id
1 'polypeptide(L)' 'MKNETYLDFAETAIQKEKEEKYDLAATYWKRAKYLAADLKHRLWAQYNQENNEERHLLHHSHITVLSRYMNKQAANND' A
#
# COMPACT_ATOMS: atom_id res chain seq x y z
N MET A 1 21.28 -7.90 14.94
CA MET A 1 19.93 -7.56 14.42
C MET A 1 19.39 -6.42 15.26
N LYS A 2 18.97 -5.31 14.64
CA LYS A 2 18.25 -4.25 15.36
C LYS A 2 16.84 -4.78 15.64
N ASN A 3 16.33 -4.61 16.86
CA ASN A 3 14.93 -4.89 17.15
C ASN A 3 14.10 -3.77 16.51
N GLU A 4 13.53 -4.04 15.34
CA GLU A 4 12.66 -3.09 14.64
C GLU A 4 11.41 -2.82 15.47
N THR A 5 11.08 -1.55 15.60
CA THR A 5 9.99 -1.04 16.44
C THR A 5 8.75 -0.72 15.60
N TYR A 6 7.64 -0.42 16.28
CA TYR A 6 6.47 0.17 15.64
C TYR A 6 6.83 1.36 14.72
N LEU A 7 7.70 2.25 15.20
CA LEU A 7 8.08 3.47 14.48
C LEU A 7 8.86 3.15 13.21
N ASP A 8 9.82 2.23 13.27
CA ASP A 8 10.62 1.85 12.09
C ASP A 8 9.72 1.34 10.95
N PHE A 9 8.73 0.51 11.28
CA PHE A 9 7.79 -0.01 10.29
C PHE A 9 6.77 1.04 9.82
N ALA A 10 6.30 1.91 10.71
CA ALA A 10 5.39 3.00 10.35
C ALA A 10 6.05 4.00 9.39
N GLU A 11 7.29 4.42 9.67
CA GLU A 11 8.06 5.30 8.80
C GLU A 11 8.33 4.66 7.43
N THR A 12 8.69 3.37 7.43
CA THR A 12 8.87 2.62 6.19
C THR A 12 7.56 2.55 5.39
N ALA A 13 6.43 2.30 6.04
CA ALA A 13 5.12 2.27 5.39
C ALA A 13 4.79 3.61 4.75
N ILE A 14 4.95 4.73 5.48
CA ILE A 14 4.74 6.09 4.97
C ILE A 14 5.64 6.38 3.77
N GLN A 15 6.89 5.94 3.80
CA GLN A 15 7.79 6.11 2.66
C GLN A 15 7.29 5.32 1.43
N LYS A 16 6.72 4.12 1.61
CA LYS A 16 6.10 3.35 0.53
C LYS A 16 4.81 3.95 0.00
N GLU A 17 4.03 4.63 0.83
CA GLU A 17 2.87 5.41 0.37
C GLU A 17 3.29 6.55 -0.56
N LYS A 18 4.36 7.27 -0.22
CA LYS A 18 4.93 8.34 -1.07
C LYS A 18 5.50 7.83 -2.39
N GLU A 19 5.98 6.59 -2.40
CA GLU A 19 6.45 5.89 -3.60
C GLU A 19 5.30 5.22 -4.39
N GLU A 20 4.04 5.38 -3.95
CA GLU A 20 2.84 4.72 -4.50
C GLU A 20 2.89 3.18 -4.51
N LYS A 21 3.74 2.60 -3.66
CA LYS A 21 3.87 1.14 -3.46
C LYS A 21 2.90 0.69 -2.38
N TYR A 22 1.60 0.82 -2.68
CA TYR A 22 0.54 0.64 -1.68
C TYR A 22 0.42 -0.78 -1.13
N ASP A 23 0.74 -1.81 -1.92
CA ASP A 23 0.83 -3.20 -1.46
C ASP A 23 1.90 -3.38 -0.37
N LEU A 24 3.05 -2.75 -0.58
CA LEU A 24 4.18 -2.82 0.33
C LEU A 24 3.92 -1.94 1.57
N ALA A 25 3.31 -0.77 1.38
CA ALA A 25 2.85 0.07 2.48
C ALA A 25 1.88 -0.66 3.40
N ALA A 26 0.87 -1.36 2.85
CA ALA A 26 -0.06 -2.18 3.63
C ALA A 26 0.67 -3.27 4.43
N THR A 27 1.65 -3.93 3.80
CA THR A 27 2.47 -4.97 4.48
C THR A 27 3.24 -4.40 5.67
N TYR A 28 3.82 -3.21 5.54
CA TYR A 28 4.54 -2.56 6.63
C TYR A 28 3.62 -2.04 7.73
N TRP A 29 2.46 -1.48 7.38
CA TRP A 29 1.46 -1.11 8.38
C TRP A 29 0.92 -2.31 9.16
N LYS A 30 0.75 -3.46 8.50
CA LYS A 30 0.41 -4.71 9.17
C LYS A 30 1.47 -5.11 10.21
N ARG A 31 2.76 -4.98 9.88
CA ARG A 31 3.86 -5.24 10.83
C ARG A 31 3.88 -4.23 11.99
N ALA A 32 3.72 -2.94 11.70
CA ALA A 32 3.59 -1.90 12.72
C ALA A 32 2.43 -2.23 13.68
N LYS A 33 1.26 -2.61 13.16
CA LYS A 33 0.11 -3.03 13.96
C LYS A 33 0.43 -4.15 14.96
N TYR A 34 1.20 -5.16 14.55
CA TYR A 34 1.61 -6.26 15.43
C TYR A 34 2.57 -5.84 16.54
N LEU A 35 3.39 -4.82 16.30
CA LEU A 35 4.38 -4.32 17.26
C LEU A 35 3.86 -3.15 18.11
N ALA A 36 2.68 -2.63 17.81
CA ALA A 36 2.05 -1.56 18.57
C ALA A 36 1.74 -2.02 20.01
N ALA A 37 2.37 -1.34 20.98
CA ALA A 37 2.21 -1.61 22.40
C ALA A 37 0.85 -1.14 22.94
N ASP A 38 0.32 -0.03 22.40
CA ASP A 38 -0.98 0.52 22.79
C ASP A 38 -2.03 0.42 21.68
N LEU A 39 -3.29 0.52 22.11
CA LEU A 39 -4.46 0.41 21.25
C LEU A 39 -4.51 1.51 20.18
N LYS A 40 -4.09 2.73 20.52
CA LYS A 40 -4.14 3.88 19.61
C LYS A 40 -3.25 3.63 18.39
N HIS A 41 -2.01 3.22 18.61
CA HIS A 41 -1.08 2.88 17.55
C HIS A 41 -1.54 1.67 16.74
N ARG A 42 -2.15 0.67 17.40
CA ARG A 42 -2.69 -0.50 16.70
C ARG A 42 -3.83 -0.13 15.75
N LEU A 43 -4.78 0.70 16.20
CA LEU A 43 -5.90 1.17 15.39
C LEU A 43 -5.43 2.08 14.25
N TRP A 44 -4.46 2.96 14.51
CA TRP A 44 -3.87 3.79 13.47
C TRP A 44 -3.19 2.96 12.37
N ALA A 45 -2.40 1.97 12.77
CA ALA A 45 -1.74 1.08 11.81
C ALA A 45 -2.76 0.22 11.05
N GLN A 46 -3.84 -0.22 11.68
CA GLN A 46 -4.92 -0.94 11.01
C GLN A 46 -5.61 -0.08 9.94
N TYR A 47 -5.99 1.14 10.30
CA TYR A 47 -6.63 2.07 9.36
C TYR A 47 -5.75 2.31 8.12
N ASN A 48 -4.46 2.55 8.31
CA ASN A 48 -3.55 2.77 7.19
C ASN A 48 -3.26 1.48 6.40
N GLN A 49 -3.25 0.31 7.04
CA GLN A 49 -3.18 -0.96 6.33
C GLN A 49 -4.35 -1.10 5.35
N GLU A 50 -5.58 -0.98 5.84
CA GLU A 50 -6.82 -1.16 5.06
C GLU A 50 -6.91 -0.12 3.92
N ASN A 51 -6.62 1.15 4.22
CA ASN A 51 -6.60 2.22 3.22
C ASN A 51 -5.58 1.96 2.10
N ASN A 52 -4.42 1.38 2.42
CA ASN A 52 -3.41 1.04 1.41
C ASN A 52 -3.81 -0.21 0.59
N GLU A 53 -4.48 -1.19 1.19
CA GLU A 53 -5.06 -2.32 0.45
C GLU A 53 -6.09 -1.83 -0.58
N GLU A 54 -6.97 -0.89 -0.19
CA GLU A 54 -7.93 -0.25 -1.10
C GLU A 54 -7.25 0.54 -2.22
N ARG A 55 -6.24 1.37 -1.89
CA ARG A 55 -5.46 2.12 -2.87
C ARG A 55 -4.76 1.21 -3.87
N HIS A 56 -4.19 0.09 -3.40
CA HIS A 56 -3.56 -0.89 -4.28
C HIS A 56 -4.56 -1.49 -5.28
N LEU A 57 -5.75 -1.90 -4.81
CA LEU A 57 -6.80 -2.45 -5.67
C LEU A 57 -7.28 -1.43 -6.71
N LEU A 58 -7.49 -0.17 -6.30
CA LEU A 58 -7.89 0.90 -7.19
C LEU A 58 -6.81 1.19 -8.25
N HIS A 59 -5.55 1.28 -7.82
CA HIS A 59 -4.42 1.56 -8.71
C HIS A 59 -4.25 0.44 -9.74
N HIS A 60 -4.31 -0.83 -9.31
CA HIS A 60 -4.22 -1.98 -10.21
C HIS A 60 -5.41 -2.05 -11.19
N SER A 61 -6.62 -1.74 -10.71
CA SER A 61 -7.82 -1.66 -11.56
C SER A 61 -7.66 -0.59 -12.65
N HIS A 62 -7.20 0.61 -12.27
CA HIS A 62 -6.95 1.70 -13.20
C HIS A 62 -5.94 1.32 -14.28
N ILE A 63 -4.78 0.76 -13.89
CA ILE A 63 -3.77 0.28 -14.84
C ILE A 63 -4.38 -0.76 -15.79
N THR A 64 -5.13 -1.72 -15.27
CA THR A 64 -5.75 -2.77 -16.09
C THR A 64 -6.70 -2.19 -17.14
N VAL A 65 -7.54 -1.23 -16.75
CA VAL A 65 -8.46 -0.56 -17.68
C VAL A 65 -7.70 0.25 -18.74
N LEU A 66 -6.67 0.98 -18.32
CA LEU A 66 -5.85 1.79 -19.22
C LEU A 66 -5.12 0.91 -20.25
N SER A 67 -4.50 -0.19 -19.82
CA SER A 67 -3.84 -1.14 -20.73
C SER A 67 -4.82 -1.73 -21.76
N ARG A 68 -6.03 -2.10 -21.33
CA ARG A 68 -7.08 -2.58 -22.25
C ARG A 68 -7.48 -1.53 -23.28
N TYR A 69 -7.61 -0.27 -22.86
CA TYR A 69 -7.93 0.84 -23.76
C TYR A 69 -6.82 1.04 -24.81
N MET A 70 -5.56 1.11 -24.37
CA MET A 70 -4.42 1.30 -25.26
C MET A 70 -4.27 0.15 -26.27
N ASN A 71 -4.45 -1.10 -25.84
CA ASN A 71 -4.39 -2.25 -26.74
C ASN A 71 -5.50 -2.23 -27.80
N LYS A 72 -6.72 -1.79 -27.43
CA LYS A 72 -7.81 -1.61 -28.41
C LYS A 72 -7.50 -0.52 -29.44
N GLN A 73 -6.87 0.58 -29.01
CA GLN A 73 -6.46 1.64 -29.94
C GLN A 73 -5.38 1.15 -30.91
N ALA A 74 -4.39 0.41 -30.42
CA ALA A 74 -3.35 -0.17 -31.28
C ALA A 74 -3.95 -1.12 -32.33
N ALA A 75 -4.84 -2.03 -31.93
CA ALA A 75 -5.46 -3.01 -32.84
C ALA A 75 -6.41 -2.41 -33.89
N ASN A 76 -6.92 -1.19 -33.66
CA ASN A 76 -7.79 -0.49 -34.63
C ASN A 76 -7.01 0.37 -35.63
N ASN A 77 -5.71 0.56 -35.42
CA ASN A 77 -4.84 1.38 -36.26
C ASN A 77 -3.96 0.55 -37.23
N ASP A 78 -4.09 -0.79 -37.18
CA ASP A 78 -3.48 -1.78 -38.09
C ASP A 78 -4.50 -2.28 -39.13
#